data_AF-A0A5E4HGU9-F1
#
_entry.id   AF-A0A5E4HGU9-F1
#
_cell.length_a   1.000
_cell.length_b   1.000
_cell.length_c   1.000
_cell.angle_alpha   90.00
_cell.angle_beta   90.00
_cell.angle_gamma   90.00
#
_symmetry.space_group_name_H-M   'P 1'
#
loop_
_entity.id
_entity.type
_entity.pdbx_description
1 polymer ?
#
loop_
_entity_poly.entity_id
_entity_poly.type
_entity_poly.pdbx_seq_one_letter_code
_entity_poly.pdbx_strand_id
1 'polypeptide(L)'
;MKKTLIIGLLAIFVLVSGCTSTTTVRPAEPTPIATSTPMPPISIVTPIPPVTPIPTPTPTKETYTPTPTPTPIPKLTTTPMPTATPKLTATPTPTEQPSVNVNITNLNFVPTTVYVPVGKTVNWINNDNVTHTITSVTGSFDSGSIDPGTTYSYTFNQTGTYEYSCTIHAIIPHGRVIVT
;
A
#
# COMPACT_ATOMS: atom_id res chain seq x y z
N MET A 1 75.65 30.37 -7.78
CA MET A 1 74.79 30.11 -6.61
C MET A 1 74.58 31.40 -5.81
N LYS A 2 73.60 32.25 -6.17
CA LYS A 2 73.03 33.29 -5.30
C LYS A 2 71.58 33.53 -5.74
N LYS A 3 70.68 33.46 -4.77
CA LYS A 3 69.22 33.47 -4.86
C LYS A 3 68.70 34.89 -5.14
N THR A 4 67.71 35.03 -6.01
CA THR A 4 66.76 36.15 -5.96
C THR A 4 65.37 35.61 -6.27
N LEU A 5 64.64 35.28 -5.20
CA LEU A 5 63.24 34.89 -5.23
C LEU A 5 62.41 36.19 -5.24
N ILE A 6 61.72 36.46 -6.35
CA ILE A 6 60.83 37.60 -6.50
C ILE A 6 59.52 37.25 -5.77
N ILE A 7 59.31 37.86 -4.61
CA ILE A 7 58.05 37.80 -3.86
C ILE A 7 57.06 38.69 -4.61
N GLY A 8 56.22 38.07 -5.44
CA GLY A 8 55.07 38.71 -6.08
C GLY A 8 53.99 38.99 -5.04
N LEU A 9 53.84 40.26 -4.68
CA LEU A 9 52.81 40.76 -3.79
C LEU A 9 51.46 40.70 -4.52
N LEU A 10 50.72 39.60 -4.35
CA LEU A 10 49.38 39.43 -4.89
C LEU A 10 48.42 40.30 -4.08
N ALA A 11 48.17 41.52 -4.57
CA ALA A 11 47.10 42.38 -4.06
C ALA A 11 45.74 41.75 -4.43
N ILE A 12 45.17 40.99 -3.51
CA ILE A 12 43.79 40.51 -3.62
C ILE A 12 42.88 41.72 -3.38
N PHE A 13 42.39 42.29 -4.48
CA PHE A 13 41.29 43.25 -4.48
C PHE A 13 40.03 42.54 -3.99
N VAL A 14 39.71 42.71 -2.70
CA VAL A 14 38.40 42.34 -2.15
C VAL A 14 37.39 43.35 -2.69
N LEU A 15 36.69 42.98 -3.77
CA LEU A 15 35.50 43.69 -4.23
C LEU A 15 34.38 43.46 -3.22
N VAL A 16 34.27 44.37 -2.25
CA VAL A 16 33.11 44.48 -1.37
C VAL A 16 31.94 44.99 -2.22
N SER A 17 31.21 44.07 -2.86
CA SER A 17 29.93 44.39 -3.47
C SER A 17 28.91 44.68 -2.37
N GLY A 18 28.83 45.95 -1.99
CA GLY A 18 27.74 46.46 -1.16
C GLY A 18 26.43 46.33 -1.91
N CYS A 19 25.62 45.32 -1.56
CA CYS A 19 24.21 45.31 -1.90
C CYS A 19 23.52 46.33 -1.01
N THR A 20 23.24 47.52 -1.54
CA THR A 20 22.32 48.48 -0.90
C THR A 20 20.90 47.96 -1.08
N SER A 21 20.43 47.14 -0.12
CA SER A 21 19.03 46.78 -0.04
C SER A 21 18.21 48.02 0.32
N THR A 22 17.65 48.68 -0.68
CA THR A 22 16.61 49.70 -0.50
C THR A 22 15.40 49.02 0.14
N THR A 23 15.27 49.17 1.47
CA THR A 23 14.07 48.78 2.20
C THR A 23 12.95 49.75 1.85
N THR A 24 12.15 49.40 0.85
CA THR A 24 10.82 50.01 0.65
C THR A 24 9.97 49.65 1.87
N VAL A 25 9.78 50.61 2.77
CA VAL A 25 8.79 50.50 3.85
C VAL A 25 7.42 50.44 3.19
N ARG A 26 6.87 49.22 3.12
CA ARG A 26 5.50 48.99 2.64
C ARG A 26 4.56 49.66 3.66
N PRO A 27 3.60 50.49 3.23
CA PRO A 27 2.54 50.96 4.11
C PRO A 27 1.88 49.75 4.78
N ALA A 28 1.60 49.84 6.09
CA ALA A 28 0.80 48.84 6.77
C ALA A 28 -0.55 48.75 6.08
N GLU A 29 -0.79 47.63 5.43
CA GLU A 29 -2.07 47.30 4.82
C GLU A 29 -3.12 47.23 5.94
N PRO A 30 -4.27 47.91 5.81
CA PRO A 30 -5.32 47.83 6.81
C PRO A 30 -5.72 46.36 6.95
N THR A 31 -5.67 45.85 8.18
CA THR A 31 -6.08 44.47 8.49
C THR A 31 -7.50 44.27 7.95
N PRO A 32 -7.75 43.26 7.10
CA PRO A 32 -9.10 43.02 6.62
C PRO A 32 -9.97 42.72 7.84
N ILE A 33 -10.92 43.61 8.13
CA ILE A 33 -11.96 43.37 9.12
C ILE A 33 -12.68 42.12 8.65
N ALA A 34 -12.61 41.06 9.46
CA ALA A 34 -13.31 39.81 9.20
C ALA A 34 -14.81 40.12 9.10
N THR A 35 -15.29 40.26 7.86
CA THR A 35 -16.71 40.34 7.58
C THR A 35 -17.24 38.94 7.84
N SER A 36 -17.94 38.76 8.96
CA SER A 36 -18.62 37.51 9.27
C SER A 36 -19.65 37.25 8.17
N THR A 37 -19.30 36.42 7.22
CA THR A 37 -20.27 35.84 6.31
C THR A 37 -21.30 35.09 7.14
N PRO A 38 -22.61 35.35 6.96
CA PRO A 38 -23.63 34.59 7.67
C PRO A 38 -23.46 33.11 7.31
N MET A 39 -23.37 32.24 8.33
CA MET A 39 -23.39 30.79 8.12
C MET A 39 -24.60 30.43 7.25
N PRO A 40 -24.44 29.53 6.27
CA PRO A 40 -25.58 28.99 5.56
C PRO A 40 -26.55 28.34 6.57
N PRO A 41 -27.87 28.45 6.36
CA PRO A 41 -28.82 27.76 7.22
C PRO A 41 -28.49 26.27 7.25
N ILE A 42 -28.41 25.70 8.45
CA ILE A 42 -28.24 24.27 8.65
C ILE A 42 -29.42 23.60 7.95
N SER A 43 -29.16 22.90 6.85
CA SER A 43 -30.15 22.06 6.18
C SER A 43 -30.61 21.02 7.19
N ILE A 44 -31.82 21.22 7.73
CA ILE A 44 -32.47 20.26 8.62
C ILE A 44 -32.62 18.99 7.78
N VAL A 45 -31.81 17.98 8.11
CA VAL A 45 -31.91 16.65 7.52
C VAL A 45 -33.29 16.12 7.88
N THR A 46 -34.16 16.01 6.88
CA THR A 46 -35.45 15.35 7.03
C THR A 46 -35.22 13.96 7.62
N PRO A 47 -35.92 13.57 8.71
CA PRO A 47 -35.74 12.24 9.28
C PRO A 47 -36.06 11.20 8.21
N ILE A 48 -35.06 10.37 7.89
CA ILE A 48 -35.21 9.23 6.99
C ILE A 48 -36.25 8.31 7.65
N PRO A 49 -37.32 7.89 6.94
CA PRO A 49 -38.30 6.97 7.50
C PRO A 49 -37.58 5.69 7.96
N PRO A 50 -38.01 5.06 9.07
CA PRO A 50 -37.41 3.82 9.53
C PRO A 50 -37.51 2.78 8.42
N VAL A 51 -36.35 2.34 7.92
CA VAL A 51 -36.28 1.27 6.94
C VAL A 51 -36.76 0.01 7.64
N THR A 52 -37.93 -0.50 7.24
CA THR A 52 -38.41 -1.79 7.71
C THR A 52 -37.35 -2.83 7.37
N PRO A 53 -36.85 -3.61 8.34
CA PRO A 53 -35.86 -4.63 8.05
C PRO A 53 -36.45 -5.61 7.04
N ILE A 54 -35.84 -5.69 5.86
CA ILE A 54 -36.09 -6.79 4.92
C ILE A 54 -35.79 -8.08 5.68
N PRO A 55 -36.69 -9.08 5.67
CA PRO A 55 -36.43 -10.35 6.32
C PRO A 55 -35.15 -10.94 5.71
N THR A 56 -34.15 -11.18 6.55
CA THR A 56 -32.95 -11.92 6.19
C THR A 56 -33.39 -13.28 5.64
N PRO A 57 -33.00 -13.67 4.41
CA PRO A 57 -33.28 -15.02 3.95
C PRO A 57 -32.59 -15.99 4.91
N THR A 58 -33.38 -16.85 5.54
CA THR A 58 -32.85 -17.93 6.36
C THR A 58 -31.96 -18.80 5.47
N PRO A 59 -30.71 -19.10 5.85
CA PRO A 59 -29.86 -20.00 5.07
C PRO A 59 -30.50 -21.39 5.11
N THR A 60 -31.23 -21.75 4.06
CA THR A 60 -31.70 -23.12 3.85
C THR A 60 -30.46 -23.97 3.62
N LYS A 61 -30.17 -24.88 4.56
CA LYS A 61 -29.13 -25.90 4.41
C LYS A 61 -29.51 -26.79 3.23
N GLU A 62 -29.00 -26.47 2.05
CA GLU A 62 -29.16 -27.32 0.87
C GLU A 62 -28.45 -28.65 1.12
N THR A 63 -29.27 -29.67 1.39
CA THR A 63 -28.80 -31.04 1.48
C THR A 63 -28.73 -31.57 0.05
N TYR A 64 -27.54 -31.47 -0.55
CA TYR A 64 -27.25 -32.10 -1.83
C TYR A 64 -27.35 -33.62 -1.64
N THR A 65 -28.41 -34.22 -2.17
CA THR A 65 -28.54 -35.66 -2.26
C THR A 65 -27.73 -36.08 -3.50
N PRO A 66 -26.64 -36.85 -3.37
CA PRO A 66 -25.90 -37.30 -4.54
C PRO A 66 -26.79 -38.23 -5.37
N THR A 67 -27.07 -37.85 -6.62
CA THR A 67 -27.74 -38.70 -7.61
C THR A 67 -26.90 -39.97 -7.80
N PRO A 68 -27.49 -41.18 -7.75
CA PRO A 68 -26.75 -42.41 -8.01
C PRO A 68 -26.26 -42.42 -9.45
N THR A 69 -24.95 -42.47 -9.63
CA THR A 69 -24.27 -42.63 -10.92
C THR A 69 -24.78 -43.89 -11.63
N PRO A 70 -25.18 -43.83 -12.91
CA PRO A 70 -25.57 -45.03 -13.65
C PRO A 70 -24.39 -45.99 -13.78
N THR A 71 -24.64 -47.24 -13.41
CA THR A 71 -23.73 -48.39 -13.54
C THR A 71 -23.24 -48.52 -15.00
N PRO A 72 -21.92 -48.57 -15.26
CA PRO A 72 -21.41 -48.74 -16.61
C PRO A 72 -21.72 -50.15 -17.14
N ILE A 73 -22.25 -50.20 -18.36
CA ILE A 73 -22.45 -51.41 -19.17
C ILE A 73 -21.07 -52.07 -19.43
N PRO A 74 -20.92 -53.40 -19.28
CA PRO A 74 -19.65 -54.06 -19.57
C PRO A 74 -19.32 -53.96 -21.07
N LYS A 75 -18.29 -53.17 -21.38
CA LYS A 75 -17.69 -53.04 -22.71
C LYS A 75 -16.86 -54.29 -23.01
N LEU A 76 -17.09 -54.90 -24.17
CA LEU A 76 -16.37 -56.07 -24.67
C LEU A 76 -14.85 -55.88 -24.60
N THR A 77 -14.20 -56.87 -24.02
CA THR A 77 -12.79 -56.94 -23.67
C THR A 77 -11.91 -57.08 -24.92
N THR A 78 -11.20 -56.03 -25.28
CA THR A 78 -9.99 -56.12 -26.11
C THR A 78 -8.78 -56.06 -25.19
N THR A 79 -7.95 -57.10 -25.23
CA THR A 79 -6.74 -57.29 -24.43
C THR A 79 -5.83 -56.06 -24.47
N PRO A 80 -5.56 -55.36 -23.35
CA PRO A 80 -4.60 -54.26 -23.36
C PRO A 80 -3.16 -54.78 -23.45
N MET A 81 -2.41 -54.17 -24.36
CA MET A 81 -0.95 -54.26 -24.52
C MET A 81 -0.22 -54.00 -23.19
N PRO A 82 0.98 -54.56 -22.93
CA PRO A 82 1.67 -54.40 -21.65
C PRO A 82 1.78 -52.94 -21.21
N THR A 83 1.31 -52.69 -19.99
CA THR A 83 1.28 -51.39 -19.33
C THR A 83 2.71 -50.88 -19.16
N ALA A 84 3.07 -49.80 -19.87
CA ALA A 84 4.27 -49.04 -19.53
C ALA A 84 4.06 -48.39 -18.16
N THR A 85 4.97 -48.65 -17.23
CA THR A 85 5.01 -48.02 -15.90
C THR A 85 4.90 -46.49 -16.05
N PRO A 86 3.96 -45.80 -15.37
CA PRO A 86 3.89 -44.35 -15.44
C PRO A 86 5.21 -43.77 -14.89
N LYS A 87 6.00 -43.19 -15.79
CA LYS A 87 7.17 -42.40 -15.44
C LYS A 87 6.70 -41.27 -14.53
N LEU A 88 7.22 -41.22 -13.30
CA LEU A 88 6.96 -40.16 -12.33
C LEU A 88 7.13 -38.81 -13.04
N THR A 89 6.01 -38.11 -13.25
CA THR A 89 6.03 -36.75 -13.78
C THR A 89 6.56 -35.89 -12.66
N ALA A 90 7.71 -35.23 -12.88
CA ALA A 90 8.29 -34.35 -11.89
C ALA A 90 7.23 -33.31 -11.47
N THR A 91 6.96 -33.24 -10.16
CA THR A 91 6.17 -32.15 -9.57
C THR A 91 6.76 -30.84 -10.06
N PRO A 92 5.99 -29.92 -10.66
CA PRO A 92 6.53 -28.65 -11.11
C PRO A 92 7.13 -27.95 -9.90
N THR A 93 8.42 -27.67 -9.95
CA THR A 93 9.08 -26.79 -8.98
C THR A 93 8.33 -25.45 -9.02
N PRO A 94 7.78 -24.95 -7.91
CA PRO A 94 7.13 -23.65 -7.89
C PRO A 94 8.13 -22.60 -8.36
N THR A 95 7.88 -22.00 -9.52
CA THR A 95 8.64 -20.83 -9.96
C THR A 95 8.40 -19.73 -8.93
N GLU A 96 9.44 -19.34 -8.20
CA GLU A 96 9.40 -18.26 -7.24
C GLU A 96 9.02 -16.98 -7.98
N GLN A 97 7.79 -16.52 -7.78
CA GLN A 97 7.32 -15.26 -8.36
C GLN A 97 7.92 -14.12 -7.53
N PRO A 98 8.40 -13.04 -8.15
CA PRO A 98 8.96 -11.91 -7.42
C PRO A 98 7.95 -11.38 -6.40
N SER A 99 8.45 -11.12 -5.20
CA SER A 99 7.68 -10.49 -4.13
C SER A 99 7.37 -9.03 -4.48
N VAL A 100 6.21 -8.55 -4.04
CA VAL A 100 5.75 -7.18 -4.33
C VAL A 100 6.11 -6.28 -3.16
N ASN A 101 6.86 -5.21 -3.43
CA ASN A 101 7.37 -4.33 -2.39
C ASN A 101 6.58 -3.02 -2.31
N VAL A 102 6.33 -2.56 -1.10
CA VAL A 102 5.82 -1.24 -0.74
C VAL A 102 6.86 -0.59 0.17
N ASN A 103 7.39 0.56 -0.22
CA ASN A 103 8.30 1.32 0.61
C ASN A 103 7.50 2.28 1.49
N ILE A 104 7.91 2.42 2.75
CA ILE A 104 7.47 3.50 3.62
C ILE A 104 8.56 4.56 3.55
N THR A 105 8.25 5.70 2.94
CA THR A 105 9.22 6.80 2.77
C THR A 105 8.50 8.14 2.72
N ASN A 106 9.10 9.17 3.31
CA ASN A 106 8.53 10.50 3.46
C ASN A 106 7.11 10.45 4.03
N LEU A 107 6.86 9.62 5.05
CA LEU A 107 5.55 9.44 5.67
C LEU A 107 4.47 9.01 4.65
N ASN A 108 4.84 8.18 3.68
CA ASN A 108 3.94 7.68 2.64
C ASN A 108 4.21 6.21 2.31
N PHE A 109 3.15 5.49 1.94
CA PHE A 109 3.25 4.16 1.32
C PHE A 109 3.45 4.30 -0.19
N VAL A 110 4.54 3.74 -0.72
CA VAL A 110 4.96 3.88 -2.11
C VAL A 110 5.24 2.50 -2.73
N PRO A 111 4.40 2.03 -3.69
CA PRO A 111 3.17 2.66 -4.16
C PRO A 111 2.03 2.56 -3.13
N THR A 112 1.08 3.50 -3.19
CA THR A 112 -0.09 3.51 -2.30
C THR A 112 -1.07 2.37 -2.59
N THR A 113 -1.06 1.84 -3.81
CA THR A 113 -1.89 0.68 -4.19
C THR A 113 -1.04 -0.33 -4.95
N VAL A 114 -1.12 -1.59 -4.53
CA VAL A 114 -0.48 -2.73 -5.21
C VAL A 114 -1.52 -3.75 -5.62
N TYR A 115 -1.25 -4.45 -6.72
CA TYR A 115 -2.06 -5.58 -7.20
C TYR A 115 -1.22 -6.85 -7.05
N VAL A 116 -1.79 -7.89 -6.45
CA VAL A 116 -1.08 -9.16 -6.22
C VAL A 116 -1.98 -10.35 -6.53
N PRO A 117 -1.47 -11.41 -7.16
CA PRO A 117 -2.21 -12.66 -7.27
C PRO A 117 -2.48 -13.31 -5.90
N VAL A 118 -3.53 -14.12 -5.83
CA VAL A 118 -3.74 -15.00 -4.66
C VAL A 118 -2.51 -15.87 -4.38
N GLY A 119 -2.17 -16.01 -3.10
CA GLY A 119 -1.04 -16.79 -2.60
C GLY A 119 0.30 -16.04 -2.67
N LYS A 120 0.30 -14.73 -2.95
CA LYS A 120 1.53 -13.93 -3.04
C LYS A 120 1.75 -13.05 -1.82
N THR A 121 3.03 -12.76 -1.58
CA THR A 121 3.51 -11.97 -0.45
C THR A 121 3.77 -10.53 -0.87
N VAL A 122 3.28 -9.60 -0.06
CA VAL A 122 3.69 -8.19 -0.10
C VAL A 122 4.70 -7.94 1.01
N ASN A 123 5.76 -7.21 0.70
CA ASN A 123 6.74 -6.74 1.67
C ASN A 123 6.60 -5.23 1.85
N TRP A 124 6.47 -4.78 3.09
CA TRP A 124 6.56 -3.38 3.47
C TRP A 124 7.92 -3.11 4.07
N ILE A 125 8.68 -2.22 3.43
CA ILE A 125 10.05 -1.89 3.81
C ILE A 125 10.03 -0.48 4.40
N ASN A 126 10.43 -0.34 5.66
CA ASN A 126 10.52 0.97 6.27
C ASN A 126 11.84 1.65 5.87
N ASN A 127 11.79 2.53 4.86
CA ASN A 127 12.91 3.35 4.43
C ASN A 127 12.87 4.77 5.02
N ASP A 128 11.98 5.00 5.99
CA ASP A 128 11.95 6.23 6.78
C ASP A 128 12.87 6.11 8.00
N ASN A 129 13.12 7.25 8.65
CA ASN A 129 13.90 7.32 9.88
C ASN A 129 13.05 7.22 11.16
N VAL A 130 11.77 6.85 11.04
CA VAL A 130 10.84 6.67 12.16
C VAL A 130 10.17 5.31 12.06
N THR A 131 9.81 4.71 13.20
CA THR A 131 9.08 3.43 13.26
C THR A 131 7.69 3.58 12.66
N HIS A 132 7.22 2.57 11.93
CA HIS A 132 5.87 2.55 11.35
C HIS A 132 5.12 1.26 11.71
N THR A 133 3.86 1.20 11.31
CA THR A 133 3.02 0.00 11.41
C THR A 133 2.29 -0.20 10.08
N ILE A 134 1.91 -1.44 9.80
CA ILE A 134 1.07 -1.85 8.69
C ILE A 134 -0.08 -2.65 9.30
N THR A 135 -1.16 -1.94 9.61
CA THR A 135 -2.33 -2.50 10.29
C THR A 135 -3.53 -2.46 9.38
N SER A 136 -4.14 -3.62 9.14
CA SER A 136 -5.36 -3.77 8.37
C SER A 136 -6.51 -3.00 9.01
N VAL A 137 -7.26 -2.23 8.21
CA VAL A 137 -8.46 -1.51 8.68
C VAL A 137 -9.56 -2.49 9.15
N THR A 138 -9.62 -3.67 8.56
CA THR A 138 -10.56 -4.74 8.92
C THR A 138 -10.00 -5.70 9.97
N GLY A 139 -8.78 -5.49 10.45
CA GLY A 139 -8.12 -6.34 11.46
C GLY A 139 -7.61 -7.69 10.93
N SER A 140 -7.42 -7.83 9.62
CA SER A 140 -6.98 -9.09 9.01
C SER A 140 -5.48 -9.39 9.18
N PHE A 141 -4.68 -8.36 9.41
CA PHE A 141 -3.25 -8.45 9.69
C PHE A 141 -2.78 -7.21 10.45
N ASP A 142 -1.69 -7.37 11.21
CA ASP A 142 -1.00 -6.31 11.91
C ASP A 142 0.49 -6.65 11.97
N SER A 143 1.34 -5.70 11.61
CA SER A 143 2.79 -5.85 11.70
C SER A 143 3.34 -5.66 13.11
N GLY A 144 2.60 -4.96 13.98
CA GLY A 144 3.23 -4.26 15.10
C GLY A 144 4.24 -3.22 14.60
N SER A 145 5.27 -2.93 15.39
CA SER A 145 6.32 -1.97 15.03
C SER A 145 7.24 -2.49 13.93
N ILE A 146 7.45 -1.67 12.90
CA ILE A 146 8.44 -1.83 11.84
C ILE A 146 9.47 -0.72 12.03
N ASP A 147 10.63 -1.06 12.59
CA ASP A 147 11.71 -0.10 12.81
C ASP A 147 12.37 0.35 11.49
N PRO A 148 13.05 1.51 11.48
CA PRO A 148 13.82 1.96 10.32
C PRO A 148 14.74 0.87 9.75
N GLY A 149 14.69 0.67 8.44
CA GLY A 149 15.47 -0.33 7.71
C GLY A 149 14.97 -1.77 7.81
N THR A 150 13.84 -2.01 8.50
CA THR A 150 13.26 -3.35 8.64
C THR A 150 12.08 -3.58 7.69
N THR A 151 11.69 -4.85 7.56
CA THR A 151 10.67 -5.30 6.63
C THR A 151 9.60 -6.11 7.35
N TYR A 152 8.35 -5.83 7.04
CA TYR A 152 7.21 -6.69 7.34
C TYR A 152 6.72 -7.39 6.07
N SER A 153 6.33 -8.65 6.16
CA SER A 153 5.84 -9.44 5.02
C SER A 153 4.51 -10.11 5.36
N TYR A 154 3.56 -10.08 4.42
CA TYR A 154 2.27 -10.75 4.57
C TYR A 154 1.82 -11.41 3.27
N THR A 155 1.36 -12.67 3.37
CA THR A 155 0.87 -13.46 2.23
C THR A 155 -0.65 -13.43 2.16
N PHE A 156 -1.18 -13.00 1.02
CA PHE A 156 -2.61 -12.88 0.80
C PHE A 156 -3.17 -14.13 0.14
N ASN A 157 -3.99 -14.89 0.87
CA ASN A 157 -4.54 -16.17 0.39
C ASN A 157 -6.00 -16.09 -0.07
N GLN A 158 -6.60 -14.91 -0.05
CA GLN A 158 -8.00 -14.69 -0.45
C GLN A 158 -8.08 -13.45 -1.35
N THR A 159 -8.91 -13.51 -2.38
CA THR A 159 -9.20 -12.36 -3.24
C THR A 159 -9.88 -11.25 -2.45
N GLY A 160 -9.72 -10.01 -2.90
CA GLY A 160 -10.36 -8.86 -2.26
C GLY A 160 -9.48 -7.62 -2.22
N THR A 161 -10.01 -6.56 -1.64
CA THR A 161 -9.26 -5.33 -1.38
C THR A 161 -8.99 -5.21 0.11
N TYR A 162 -7.71 -5.06 0.45
CA TYR A 162 -7.22 -4.95 1.82
C TYR A 162 -6.68 -3.55 2.02
N GLU A 163 -7.42 -2.74 2.76
CA GLU A 163 -6.99 -1.41 3.17
C GLU A 163 -6.21 -1.50 4.49
N TYR A 164 -5.13 -0.72 4.58
CA TYR A 164 -4.27 -0.67 5.76
C TYR A 164 -3.81 0.75 6.05
N SER A 165 -3.44 0.99 7.30
CA SER A 165 -2.99 2.28 7.82
C SER A 165 -1.76 2.11 8.72
N CYS A 166 -1.07 3.22 8.99
CA CYS A 166 -0.11 3.30 10.07
C CYS A 166 -0.81 3.88 11.31
N THR A 167 -0.99 3.07 12.35
CA THR A 167 -1.78 3.43 13.54
C THR A 167 -1.10 4.47 14.43
N ILE A 168 0.23 4.58 14.37
CA ILE A 168 1.02 5.55 15.14
C ILE A 168 1.24 6.88 14.41
N HIS A 169 0.89 6.97 13.11
CA HIS A 169 1.05 8.17 12.28
C HIS A 169 -0.20 8.44 11.44
N ALA A 170 -1.22 9.06 12.05
CA ALA A 170 -2.52 9.31 11.43
C ALA A 170 -2.50 10.19 10.17
N ILE A 171 -1.39 10.89 9.91
CA ILE A 171 -1.22 11.74 8.72
C ILE A 171 -0.87 10.94 7.45
N ILE A 172 -0.44 9.68 7.59
CA ILE A 172 -0.09 8.85 6.44
C ILE A 172 -1.39 8.40 5.76
N PRO A 173 -1.59 8.71 4.45
CA PRO A 173 -2.75 8.21 3.72
C PRO A 173 -2.78 6.68 3.71
N HIS A 174 -3.99 6.11 3.75
CA HIS A 174 -4.15 4.66 3.73
C HIS A 174 -3.58 4.04 2.45
N GLY A 175 -2.99 2.86 2.60
CA GLY A 175 -2.56 2.03 1.50
C GLY A 175 -3.58 0.94 1.17
N ARG A 176 -3.46 0.35 -0.03
CA ARG A 176 -4.34 -0.73 -0.50
C ARG A 176 -3.55 -1.86 -1.15
N VAL A 177 -3.94 -3.09 -0.84
CA VAL A 177 -3.57 -4.29 -1.60
C VAL A 177 -4.81 -4.84 -2.28
N ILE A 178 -4.79 -4.97 -3.59
CA ILE A 178 -5.87 -5.58 -4.36
C ILE A 178 -5.41 -6.97 -4.79
N VAL A 179 -6.11 -7.99 -4.31
CA VAL A 179 -5.80 -9.40 -4.56
C VAL A 179 -6.76 -9.95 -5.60
N THR A 180 -6.21 -10.40 -6.73
CA THR A 180 -6.95 -10.90 -7.91
C THR A 180 -6.61 -12.33 -8.24
#